data_AF-A0A3B0IWH4-F1
#
_entry.id   AF-A0A3B0IWH4-F1
#
_cell.length_a   1.000
_cell.length_b   1.000
_cell.length_c   1.000
_cell.angle_alpha   90.00
_cell.angle_beta   90.00
_cell.angle_gamma   90.00
#
_symmetry.space_group_name_H-M   'P 1'
#
loop_
_entity.id
_entity.type
_entity.pdbx_description
1 polymer ?
#
loop_
_entity_poly.entity_id
_entity_poly.type
_entity_poly.pdbx_seq_one_letter_code
_entity_poly.pdbx_strand_id
1 'polypeptide(L)'
;MAIYAATATTFLSTALTIELPREFLSVDFAAQLFAITWINTKVTIKALRYISGILACIFGFLLMPQILLLIQLTAFSLIEVKLSIQNGIPMVNWPVFQLGLPALCFITGSYLLRRQKDDKLVSSLEISSIALSGVMGYYLIRHIFHVNENVLFVKAGFFERGVITNVLFLYGLACLWVGRHFTRQAVSLSGIVLSVIAMFRICYFDLLIYNPLWSSQAVGKFLIFNALLLTYGLPIVWTSKIISHIKKVEWKRYSYIFMLLLSFVLVSLNVQQMFHGEYLNKYEISNFEIYSYSIIWLIFGIILLLFGALQQNQSIRIASLVVMILTVGKVFLYDASELTGLLRVFSFFGLGLSWFYAQFVFRKCEK
;
A
#
# COMPACT_ATOMS: atom_id res chain seq x y z
N MET A 1 -26.59 2.70 -41.11
CA MET A 1 -26.10 3.81 -40.25
C MET A 1 -25.08 3.36 -39.21
N ALA A 2 -25.38 2.48 -38.26
CA ALA A 2 -24.41 2.12 -37.21
C ALA A 2 -23.16 1.37 -37.69
N ILE A 3 -23.29 0.49 -38.68
CA ILE A 3 -22.12 -0.17 -39.29
C ILE A 3 -21.20 0.88 -39.94
N TYR A 4 -21.76 1.88 -40.62
CA TYR A 4 -21.02 3.00 -41.20
C TYR A 4 -20.33 3.88 -40.14
N ALA A 5 -20.99 4.16 -39.01
CA ALA A 5 -20.39 4.92 -37.92
C ALA A 5 -19.26 4.13 -37.25
N ALA A 6 -19.46 2.83 -37.03
CA ALA A 6 -18.44 1.95 -36.49
C ALA A 6 -17.24 1.87 -37.45
N THR A 7 -17.45 1.61 -38.74
CA THR A 7 -16.36 1.56 -39.72
C THR A 7 -15.65 2.90 -39.84
N ALA A 8 -16.36 4.02 -39.82
CA ALA A 8 -15.75 5.36 -39.81
C ALA A 8 -14.85 5.56 -38.58
N THR A 9 -15.28 5.12 -37.39
CA THR A 9 -14.42 5.17 -36.19
C THR A 9 -13.24 4.22 -36.28
N THR A 10 -13.37 3.06 -36.94
CA THR A 10 -12.23 2.17 -37.20
C THR A 10 -11.25 2.82 -38.16
N PHE A 11 -11.72 3.45 -39.25
CA PHE A 11 -10.87 4.14 -40.20
C PHE A 11 -10.14 5.32 -39.57
N LEU A 12 -10.85 6.10 -38.73
CA LEU A 12 -10.28 7.23 -38.03
C LEU A 12 -9.24 6.80 -36.98
N SER A 13 -9.51 5.72 -36.24
CA SER A 13 -8.52 5.08 -35.36
C SER A 13 -7.32 4.58 -36.17
N THR A 14 -7.52 3.80 -37.25
CA THR A 14 -6.39 3.34 -38.06
C THR A 14 -5.56 4.46 -38.67
N ALA A 15 -6.18 5.58 -39.05
CA ALA A 15 -5.47 6.77 -39.53
C ALA A 15 -4.62 7.41 -38.42
N LEU A 16 -5.20 7.58 -37.22
CA LEU A 16 -4.48 8.07 -36.05
C LEU A 16 -3.35 7.12 -35.64
N THR A 17 -3.57 5.81 -35.67
CA THR A 17 -2.54 4.78 -35.44
C THR A 17 -1.36 4.89 -36.41
N ILE A 18 -1.61 5.25 -37.68
CA ILE A 18 -0.56 5.40 -38.70
C ILE A 18 0.22 6.70 -38.49
N GLU A 19 -0.46 7.77 -38.10
CA GLU A 19 0.13 9.11 -37.95
C GLU A 19 0.81 9.31 -36.59
N LEU A 20 0.31 8.65 -35.53
CA LEU A 20 0.85 8.79 -34.18
C LEU A 20 2.13 7.97 -33.98
N PRO A 21 3.08 8.49 -33.19
CA PRO A 21 4.22 7.70 -32.72
C PRO A 21 3.76 6.43 -32.02
N ARG A 22 4.54 5.34 -32.12
CA ARG A 22 4.24 4.03 -31.50
C ARG A 22 3.86 4.10 -30.01
N GLU A 23 4.33 5.13 -29.31
CA GLU A 23 4.07 5.39 -27.89
C GLU A 23 2.60 5.75 -27.58
N PHE A 24 1.83 6.22 -28.56
CA PHE A 24 0.44 6.66 -28.38
C PHE A 24 -0.59 5.67 -28.93
N LEU A 25 -0.15 4.51 -29.44
CA LEU A 25 -1.06 3.48 -29.96
C LEU A 25 -2.09 3.03 -28.94
N SER A 26 -1.68 2.85 -27.68
CA SER A 26 -2.62 2.49 -26.60
C SER A 26 -3.72 3.55 -26.43
N VAL A 27 -3.39 4.83 -26.58
CA VAL A 27 -4.33 5.95 -26.45
C VAL A 27 -5.39 5.90 -27.54
N ASP A 28 -4.98 5.62 -28.77
CA ASP A 28 -5.87 5.53 -29.91
C ASP A 28 -6.89 4.39 -29.77
N PHE A 29 -6.44 3.19 -29.38
CA PHE A 29 -7.35 2.07 -29.09
C PHE A 29 -8.33 2.37 -27.94
N ALA A 30 -7.89 3.11 -26.91
CA ALA A 30 -8.78 3.54 -25.84
C ALA A 30 -9.81 4.57 -26.31
N ALA A 31 -9.41 5.53 -27.15
CA ALA A 31 -10.31 6.50 -27.77
C ALA A 31 -11.33 5.83 -28.69
N GLN A 32 -10.89 4.83 -29.48
CA GLN A 32 -11.77 4.02 -30.32
C GLN A 32 -12.79 3.24 -29.48
N LEU A 33 -12.37 2.63 -28.37
CA LEU A 33 -13.28 1.97 -27.44
C LEU A 33 -14.33 2.95 -26.91
N PHE A 34 -13.92 4.15 -26.51
CA PHE A 34 -14.85 5.19 -26.08
C PHE A 34 -15.83 5.58 -27.20
N ALA A 35 -15.36 5.79 -28.42
CA ALA A 35 -16.21 6.14 -29.56
C ALA A 35 -17.26 5.04 -29.85
N ILE A 36 -16.85 3.77 -29.87
CA ILE A 36 -17.75 2.64 -30.11
C ILE A 36 -18.77 2.49 -28.98
N THR A 37 -18.34 2.63 -27.72
CA THR A 37 -19.27 2.56 -26.57
C THR A 37 -20.26 3.72 -26.57
N TRP A 38 -19.85 4.92 -26.99
CA TRP A 38 -20.73 6.07 -27.19
C TRP A 38 -21.76 5.81 -28.30
N ILE A 39 -21.32 5.34 -29.48
CA ILE A 39 -22.22 4.98 -30.60
C ILE A 39 -23.23 3.91 -30.16
N ASN A 40 -22.78 2.91 -29.39
CA ASN A 40 -23.65 1.86 -28.87
C ASN A 40 -24.79 2.41 -27.99
N THR A 41 -24.61 3.54 -27.30
CA THR A 41 -25.72 4.17 -26.56
C THR A 41 -26.80 4.77 -27.45
N LYS A 42 -26.47 5.09 -28.71
CA LYS A 42 -27.41 5.66 -29.69
C LYS A 42 -28.02 4.59 -30.58
N VAL A 43 -27.29 3.51 -30.86
CA VAL A 43 -27.76 2.41 -31.69
C VAL A 43 -27.53 1.10 -30.95
N THR A 44 -28.58 0.58 -30.32
CA THR A 44 -28.54 -0.57 -29.41
C THR A 44 -28.28 -1.89 -30.13
N ILE A 45 -27.08 -2.07 -30.68
CA ILE A 45 -26.66 -3.27 -31.43
C ILE A 45 -25.76 -4.13 -30.53
N LYS A 46 -26.18 -5.38 -30.28
CA LYS A 46 -25.45 -6.33 -29.42
C LYS A 46 -23.99 -6.54 -29.87
N ALA A 47 -23.71 -6.52 -31.18
CA ALA A 47 -22.37 -6.68 -31.74
C ALA A 47 -21.36 -5.62 -31.27
N LEU A 48 -21.78 -4.35 -31.08
CA LEU A 48 -20.89 -3.26 -30.66
C LEU A 48 -20.29 -3.51 -29.27
N ARG A 49 -21.03 -4.20 -28.41
CA ARG A 49 -20.54 -4.58 -27.07
C ARG A 49 -19.40 -5.60 -27.16
N TYR A 50 -19.52 -6.60 -28.02
CA TYR A 50 -18.44 -7.58 -28.25
C TYR A 50 -17.21 -6.92 -28.86
N ILE A 51 -17.40 -6.01 -29.83
CA ILE A 51 -16.30 -5.23 -30.43
C ILE A 51 -15.58 -4.40 -29.36
N SER A 52 -16.32 -3.77 -28.45
CA SER A 52 -15.72 -3.01 -27.32
C SER A 52 -14.87 -3.92 -26.41
N GLY A 53 -15.31 -5.16 -26.18
CA GLY A 53 -14.54 -6.15 -25.43
C GLY A 53 -13.26 -6.58 -26.15
N ILE A 54 -13.32 -6.79 -27.46
CA ILE A 54 -12.14 -7.10 -28.28
C ILE A 54 -11.14 -5.95 -28.24
N LEU A 55 -11.59 -4.70 -28.38
CA LEU A 55 -10.71 -3.53 -28.28
C LEU A 55 -10.06 -3.41 -26.89
N ALA A 56 -10.79 -3.71 -25.81
CA ALA A 56 -10.23 -3.73 -24.47
C ALA A 56 -9.13 -4.80 -24.34
N CYS A 57 -9.31 -5.98 -24.94
CA CYS A 57 -8.29 -7.03 -24.98
C CYS A 57 -7.06 -6.61 -25.80
N ILE A 58 -7.26 -5.99 -26.97
CA ILE A 58 -6.16 -5.49 -27.81
C ILE A 58 -5.37 -4.41 -27.05
N PHE A 59 -6.05 -3.48 -26.40
CA PHE A 59 -5.42 -2.49 -25.54
C PHE A 59 -4.59 -3.15 -24.43
N GLY A 60 -5.14 -4.15 -23.74
CA GLY A 60 -4.40 -4.90 -22.71
C GLY A 60 -3.15 -5.61 -23.27
N PHE A 61 -3.23 -6.14 -24.49
CA PHE A 61 -2.08 -6.74 -25.17
C PHE A 61 -1.02 -5.69 -25.54
N LEU A 62 -1.42 -4.50 -25.99
CA LEU A 62 -0.50 -3.40 -26.29
C LEU A 62 0.24 -2.89 -25.05
N LEU A 63 -0.37 -2.96 -23.87
CA LEU A 63 0.29 -2.62 -22.60
C LEU A 63 1.23 -3.70 -22.06
N MET A 64 1.26 -4.90 -22.65
CA MET A 64 2.09 -6.00 -22.15
C MET A 64 3.55 -5.64 -21.96
N PRO A 65 4.24 -4.93 -22.88
CA PRO A 65 5.62 -4.51 -22.68
C PRO A 65 5.80 -3.62 -21.43
N GLN A 66 4.85 -2.74 -21.16
CA GLN A 66 4.89 -1.85 -19.99
C GLN A 66 4.58 -2.60 -18.69
N ILE A 67 3.66 -3.56 -18.74
CA ILE A 67 3.38 -4.47 -17.61
C ILE A 67 4.61 -5.32 -17.31
N LEU A 68 5.26 -5.88 -18.33
CA LEU A 68 6.52 -6.62 -18.22
C LEU A 68 7.63 -5.75 -17.61
N LEU A 69 7.74 -4.49 -18.02
CA LEU A 69 8.67 -3.54 -17.43
C LEU A 69 8.39 -3.34 -15.93
N LEU A 70 7.12 -3.12 -15.56
CA LEU A 70 6.75 -2.91 -14.16
C LEU A 70 6.98 -4.17 -13.31
N ILE A 71 6.71 -5.35 -13.87
CA ILE A 71 7.02 -6.65 -13.24
C ILE A 71 8.53 -6.81 -13.08
N GLN A 72 9.31 -6.43 -14.09
CA GLN A 72 10.76 -6.49 -14.02
C GLN A 72 11.32 -5.53 -12.99
N LEU A 73 10.80 -4.30 -12.89
CA LEU A 73 11.21 -3.36 -11.86
C LEU A 73 10.88 -3.86 -10.46
N THR A 74 9.70 -4.45 -10.30
CA THR A 74 9.36 -5.08 -9.02
C THR A 74 10.28 -6.26 -8.75
N ALA A 75 10.51 -7.17 -9.70
CA ALA A 75 11.46 -8.29 -9.56
C ALA A 75 12.89 -7.84 -9.26
N PHE A 76 13.39 -6.79 -9.93
CA PHE A 76 14.68 -6.18 -9.66
C PHE A 76 14.71 -5.55 -8.27
N SER A 77 13.64 -4.86 -7.87
CA SER A 77 13.56 -4.27 -6.54
C SER A 77 13.42 -5.31 -5.42
N LEU A 78 12.88 -6.49 -5.71
CA LEU A 78 12.66 -7.59 -4.77
C LEU A 78 13.91 -8.48 -4.64
N ILE A 79 14.52 -8.89 -5.76
CA ILE A 79 15.55 -9.95 -5.79
C ILE A 79 16.87 -9.44 -6.41
N GLU A 80 16.97 -8.16 -6.74
CA GLU A 80 18.12 -7.55 -7.45
C GLU A 80 18.47 -8.24 -8.79
N VAL A 81 17.51 -9.00 -9.36
CA VAL A 81 17.69 -9.73 -10.62
C VAL A 81 17.70 -8.76 -11.79
N LYS A 82 18.88 -8.54 -12.38
CA LYS A 82 19.04 -7.76 -13.61
C LYS A 82 18.61 -8.60 -14.81
N LEU A 83 17.39 -8.40 -15.28
CA LEU A 83 16.95 -8.95 -16.57
C LEU A 83 17.40 -8.02 -17.72
N SER A 84 17.95 -8.59 -18.79
CA SER A 84 18.56 -7.87 -19.94
C SER A 84 17.55 -7.21 -20.90
N ILE A 85 16.26 -7.18 -20.57
CA ILE A 85 15.17 -6.61 -21.39
C ILE A 85 15.15 -5.06 -21.32
N GLN A 86 16.09 -4.43 -20.62
CA GLN A 86 16.09 -2.99 -20.26
C GLN A 86 16.21 -2.03 -21.44
N ASN A 87 16.84 -2.44 -22.55
CA ASN A 87 17.25 -1.51 -23.60
C ASN A 87 16.21 -1.31 -24.73
N GLY A 88 15.05 -1.98 -24.67
CA GLY A 88 14.11 -2.02 -25.80
C GLY A 88 12.65 -1.67 -25.49
N ILE A 89 12.32 -1.39 -24.23
CA ILE A 89 10.93 -1.12 -23.84
C ILE A 89 10.67 0.40 -23.86
N PRO A 90 9.65 0.89 -24.60
CA PRO A 90 9.32 2.30 -24.62
C PRO A 90 8.88 2.77 -23.22
N MET A 91 9.58 3.76 -22.69
CA MET A 91 9.22 4.38 -21.41
C MET A 91 7.97 5.25 -21.56
N VAL A 92 7.21 5.35 -20.48
CA VAL A 92 6.03 6.21 -20.44
C VAL A 92 6.48 7.67 -20.23
N ASN A 93 6.74 8.37 -21.34
CA ASN A 93 7.23 9.75 -21.34
C ASN A 93 6.16 10.76 -20.91
N TRP A 94 4.89 10.47 -21.24
CA TRP A 94 3.76 11.35 -20.96
C TRP A 94 2.68 10.58 -20.19
N PRO A 95 2.87 10.30 -18.89
CA PRO A 95 1.97 9.43 -18.12
C PRO A 95 0.50 9.88 -18.15
N VAL A 96 0.26 11.19 -18.13
CA VAL A 96 -1.10 11.75 -18.18
C VAL A 96 -1.80 11.39 -19.49
N PHE A 97 -1.11 11.50 -20.63
CA PHE A 97 -1.69 11.21 -21.93
C PHE A 97 -1.73 9.70 -22.22
N GLN A 98 -0.67 8.97 -21.89
CA GLN A 98 -0.52 7.55 -22.22
C GLN A 98 -1.29 6.62 -21.29
N LEU A 99 -1.57 7.04 -20.04
CA LEU A 99 -2.30 6.23 -19.05
C LEU A 99 -3.56 6.92 -18.55
N GLY A 100 -3.52 8.23 -18.32
CA GLY A 100 -4.66 9.00 -17.82
C GLY A 100 -5.81 9.11 -18.83
N LEU A 101 -5.51 9.42 -20.09
CA LEU A 101 -6.54 9.49 -21.14
C LEU A 101 -7.21 8.12 -21.37
N PRO A 102 -6.46 7.00 -21.49
CA PRO A 102 -7.08 5.68 -21.50
C PRO A 102 -7.90 5.37 -20.24
N ALA A 103 -7.43 5.73 -19.05
CA ALA A 103 -8.21 5.52 -17.82
C ALA A 103 -9.56 6.25 -17.88
N LEU A 104 -9.59 7.48 -18.40
CA LEU A 104 -10.81 8.26 -18.62
C LEU A 104 -11.72 7.62 -19.68
N CYS A 105 -11.17 7.15 -20.81
CA CYS A 105 -11.93 6.43 -21.83
C CYS A 105 -12.56 5.14 -21.28
N PHE A 106 -11.85 4.41 -20.42
CA PHE A 106 -12.34 3.16 -19.84
C PHE A 106 -13.44 3.39 -18.79
N ILE A 107 -13.32 4.41 -17.93
CA ILE A 107 -14.36 4.71 -16.94
C ILE A 107 -15.62 5.32 -17.56
N THR A 108 -15.45 6.16 -18.60
CA THR A 108 -16.59 6.69 -19.34
C THR A 108 -17.25 5.59 -20.19
N GLY A 109 -16.45 4.74 -20.85
CA GLY A 109 -16.93 3.57 -21.58
C GLY A 109 -17.67 2.57 -20.69
N SER A 110 -17.17 2.32 -19.48
CA SER A 110 -17.86 1.46 -18.50
C SER A 110 -19.20 2.06 -18.06
N TYR A 111 -19.24 3.37 -17.79
CA TYR A 111 -20.47 4.08 -17.45
C TYR A 111 -21.52 4.03 -18.57
N LEU A 112 -21.11 4.19 -19.83
CA LEU A 112 -22.00 4.13 -21.00
C LEU A 112 -22.54 2.71 -21.22
N LEU A 113 -21.69 1.68 -21.14
CA LEU A 113 -22.09 0.28 -21.33
C LEU A 113 -22.97 -0.24 -20.19
N ARG A 114 -22.80 0.30 -18.97
CA ARG A 114 -23.61 -0.02 -17.80
C ARG A 114 -25.09 0.32 -18.01
N ARG A 115 -25.39 1.41 -18.73
CA ARG A 115 -26.78 1.83 -19.02
C ARG A 115 -27.59 0.76 -19.75
N GLN A 116 -26.93 -0.14 -20.48
CA GLN A 116 -27.56 -1.25 -21.18
C GLN A 116 -27.60 -2.52 -20.32
N LYS A 117 -26.43 -2.94 -19.81
CA LYS A 117 -26.27 -4.15 -19.00
C LYS A 117 -25.03 -4.02 -18.13
N ASP A 118 -25.16 -4.38 -16.86
CA ASP A 118 -24.05 -4.47 -15.92
C ASP A 118 -23.49 -5.90 -15.96
N ASP A 119 -22.38 -6.11 -16.66
CA ASP A 119 -21.76 -7.43 -16.84
C ASP A 119 -20.26 -7.41 -16.53
N LYS A 120 -19.59 -8.55 -16.76
CA LYS A 120 -18.15 -8.72 -16.53
C LYS A 120 -17.30 -7.74 -17.33
N LEU A 121 -17.75 -7.31 -18.51
CA LEU A 121 -17.00 -6.36 -19.34
C LEU A 121 -16.98 -4.98 -18.67
N VAL A 122 -18.12 -4.51 -18.16
CA VAL A 122 -18.18 -3.25 -17.38
C VAL A 122 -17.25 -3.31 -16.18
N SER A 123 -17.29 -4.42 -15.43
CA SER A 123 -16.40 -4.63 -14.28
C SER A 123 -14.93 -4.64 -14.67
N SER A 124 -14.58 -5.26 -15.80
CA SER A 124 -13.20 -5.28 -16.32
C SER A 124 -12.72 -3.88 -16.68
N LEU A 125 -13.56 -3.07 -17.34
CA LEU A 125 -13.22 -1.69 -17.70
C LEU A 125 -13.04 -0.80 -16.46
N GLU A 126 -13.90 -0.96 -15.44
CA GLU A 126 -13.75 -0.26 -14.15
C GLU A 126 -12.41 -0.63 -13.47
N ILE A 127 -12.05 -1.92 -13.43
CA ILE A 127 -10.78 -2.39 -12.84
C ILE A 127 -9.58 -1.86 -13.63
N SER A 128 -9.63 -1.97 -14.97
CA SER A 128 -8.55 -1.48 -15.84
C SER A 128 -8.34 0.03 -15.70
N SER A 129 -9.42 0.82 -15.62
CA SER A 129 -9.31 2.27 -15.39
C SER A 129 -8.62 2.60 -14.07
N ILE A 130 -8.96 1.87 -12.99
CA ILE A 130 -8.35 2.04 -11.68
C ILE A 130 -6.86 1.64 -11.70
N ALA A 131 -6.54 0.52 -12.37
CA ALA A 131 -5.16 0.07 -12.52
C ALA A 131 -4.31 1.10 -13.30
N LEU A 132 -4.82 1.59 -14.43
CA LEU A 132 -4.16 2.62 -15.24
C LEU A 132 -3.92 3.91 -14.47
N SER A 133 -4.93 4.36 -13.71
CA SER A 133 -4.83 5.55 -12.86
C SER A 133 -3.80 5.36 -11.74
N GLY A 134 -3.73 4.17 -11.14
CA GLY A 134 -2.73 3.83 -10.13
C GLY A 134 -1.31 3.83 -10.68
N VAL A 135 -1.10 3.24 -11.86
CA VAL A 135 0.20 3.25 -12.55
C VAL A 135 0.58 4.67 -12.96
N MET A 136 -0.37 5.45 -13.51
CA MET A 136 -0.16 6.87 -13.81
C MET A 136 0.29 7.64 -12.57
N GLY A 137 -0.40 7.46 -11.43
CA GLY A 137 -0.04 8.10 -10.17
C GLY A 137 1.37 7.75 -9.71
N TYR A 138 1.78 6.49 -9.86
CA TYR A 138 3.16 6.07 -9.58
C TYR A 138 4.17 6.81 -10.48
N TYR A 139 3.96 6.83 -11.79
CA TYR A 139 4.84 7.55 -12.72
C TYR A 139 4.91 9.05 -12.42
N LEU A 140 3.78 9.68 -12.11
CA LEU A 140 3.74 11.11 -11.78
C LEU A 140 4.55 11.42 -10.52
N ILE A 141 4.38 10.64 -9.45
CA ILE A 141 5.19 10.81 -8.24
C ILE A 141 6.66 10.65 -8.57
N ARG A 142 7.02 9.60 -9.31
CA ARG A 142 8.40 9.33 -9.72
C ARG A 142 8.99 10.50 -10.52
N HIS A 143 8.25 11.08 -11.47
CA HIS A 143 8.69 12.25 -12.25
C HIS A 143 8.86 13.51 -11.39
N ILE A 144 8.02 13.71 -10.37
CA ILE A 144 8.14 14.84 -9.44
C ILE A 144 9.44 14.76 -8.64
N PHE A 145 9.86 13.56 -8.23
CA PHE A 145 11.10 13.37 -7.47
C PHE A 145 12.35 13.31 -8.35
N HIS A 146 12.24 12.82 -9.58
CA HIS A 146 13.37 12.57 -10.49
C HIS A 146 13.15 13.21 -11.86
N VAL A 147 13.29 14.54 -11.94
CA VAL A 147 12.96 15.34 -13.15
C VAL A 147 13.92 15.07 -14.33
N ASN A 148 15.18 14.73 -14.08
CA ASN A 148 16.24 14.63 -15.11
C ASN A 148 16.86 13.23 -15.26
N GLU A 149 16.36 12.23 -14.56
CA GLU A 149 16.91 10.86 -14.57
C GLU A 149 15.91 9.86 -15.15
N ASN A 150 16.39 8.70 -15.59
CA ASN A 150 15.50 7.61 -15.97
C ASN A 150 14.68 7.15 -14.76
N VAL A 151 13.47 7.67 -14.69
CA VAL A 151 12.59 7.70 -13.50
C VAL A 151 12.28 6.32 -12.92
N LEU A 152 12.54 5.25 -13.67
CA LEU A 152 12.26 3.88 -13.30
C LEU A 152 13.45 3.14 -12.65
N PHE A 153 14.68 3.60 -12.87
CA PHE A 153 15.89 2.88 -12.44
C PHE A 153 16.60 3.50 -11.22
N VAL A 154 16.19 4.69 -10.80
CA VAL A 154 16.73 5.36 -9.60
C VAL A 154 16.18 4.69 -8.34
N LYS A 155 17.04 4.34 -7.37
CA LYS A 155 16.56 3.80 -6.09
C LYS A 155 15.73 4.86 -5.36
N ALA A 156 14.49 4.53 -5.00
CA ALA A 156 13.60 5.44 -4.30
C ALA A 156 14.12 5.72 -2.87
N GLY A 157 14.22 7.00 -2.50
CA GLY A 157 14.58 7.41 -1.15
C GLY A 157 13.52 7.03 -0.11
N PHE A 158 13.88 7.02 1.18
CA PHE A 158 12.96 6.65 2.28
C PHE A 158 11.67 7.48 2.27
N PHE A 159 11.82 8.81 2.16
CA PHE A 159 10.69 9.74 2.10
C PHE A 159 9.81 9.48 0.87
N GLU A 160 10.41 9.30 -0.30
CA GLU A 160 9.71 9.01 -1.55
C GLU A 160 8.91 7.70 -1.46
N ARG A 161 9.49 6.64 -0.87
CA ARG A 161 8.76 5.38 -0.62
C ARG A 161 7.56 5.61 0.28
N GLY A 162 7.74 6.37 1.36
CA GLY A 162 6.66 6.82 2.24
C GLY A 162 5.53 7.52 1.49
N VAL A 163 5.83 8.50 0.64
CA VAL A 163 4.84 9.22 -0.18
C VAL A 163 4.07 8.26 -1.08
N ILE A 164 4.78 7.43 -1.86
CA ILE A 164 4.14 6.50 -2.80
C ILE A 164 3.20 5.53 -2.06
N THR A 165 3.58 5.03 -0.86
CA THR A 165 2.71 4.09 -0.14
C THR A 165 1.48 4.80 0.43
N ASN A 166 1.62 6.03 0.93
CA ASN A 166 0.49 6.80 1.41
C ASN A 166 -0.49 7.16 0.29
N VAL A 167 0.01 7.54 -0.89
CA VAL A 167 -0.85 7.77 -2.06
C VAL A 167 -1.60 6.49 -2.45
N LEU A 168 -0.94 5.33 -2.38
CA LEU A 168 -1.59 4.05 -2.68
C LEU A 168 -2.68 3.69 -1.65
N PHE A 169 -2.45 3.95 -0.36
CA PHE A 169 -3.48 3.80 0.68
C PHE A 169 -4.66 4.74 0.48
N LEU A 170 -4.39 6.03 0.22
CA LEU A 170 -5.40 7.02 -0.07
C LEU A 170 -6.24 6.63 -1.29
N TYR A 171 -5.58 6.16 -2.35
CA TYR A 171 -6.25 5.72 -3.55
C TYR A 171 -7.11 4.47 -3.31
N GLY A 172 -6.59 3.48 -2.57
CA GLY A 172 -7.35 2.31 -2.17
C GLY A 172 -8.58 2.66 -1.32
N LEU A 173 -8.43 3.59 -0.36
CA LEU A 173 -9.52 4.11 0.46
C LEU A 173 -10.57 4.87 -0.37
N ALA A 174 -10.15 5.70 -1.31
CA ALA A 174 -11.05 6.39 -2.23
C ALA A 174 -11.87 5.38 -3.05
N CYS A 175 -11.22 4.36 -3.61
CA CYS A 175 -11.91 3.28 -4.31
C CYS A 175 -12.88 2.49 -3.41
N LEU A 176 -12.52 2.21 -2.15
CA LEU A 176 -13.42 1.57 -1.19
C LEU A 176 -14.64 2.43 -0.88
N TRP A 177 -14.44 3.73 -0.69
CA TRP A 177 -15.51 4.68 -0.41
C TRP A 177 -16.46 4.83 -1.60
N VAL A 178 -15.93 5.08 -2.80
CA VAL A 178 -16.70 5.16 -4.06
C VAL A 178 -17.41 3.83 -4.34
N GLY A 179 -16.70 2.71 -4.20
CA GLY A 179 -17.25 1.36 -4.44
C GLY A 179 -18.43 1.05 -3.52
N ARG A 180 -18.39 1.50 -2.26
CA ARG A 180 -19.54 1.36 -1.35
C ARG A 180 -20.66 2.33 -1.67
N HIS A 181 -20.34 3.60 -1.88
CA HIS A 181 -21.32 4.65 -2.14
C HIS A 181 -22.14 4.38 -3.39
N PHE A 182 -21.49 3.90 -4.46
CA PHE A 182 -22.16 3.54 -5.72
C PHE A 182 -22.48 2.04 -5.84
N THR A 183 -22.29 1.25 -4.78
CA THR A 183 -22.53 -0.21 -4.74
C THR A 183 -21.81 -1.02 -5.85
N ARG A 184 -20.60 -0.60 -6.22
CA ARG A 184 -19.78 -1.23 -7.29
C ARG A 184 -18.76 -2.19 -6.68
N GLN A 185 -19.01 -3.49 -6.86
CA GLN A 185 -18.13 -4.53 -6.34
C GLN A 185 -16.74 -4.49 -6.97
N ALA A 186 -16.64 -4.22 -8.27
CA ALA A 186 -15.36 -4.11 -8.97
C ALA A 186 -14.46 -3.00 -8.38
N VAL A 187 -15.01 -1.79 -8.21
CA VAL A 187 -14.30 -0.65 -7.60
C VAL A 187 -13.91 -0.95 -6.13
N SER A 188 -14.81 -1.57 -5.36
CA SER A 188 -14.50 -1.96 -3.98
C SER A 188 -13.40 -3.03 -3.91
N LEU A 189 -13.40 -4.01 -4.82
CA LEU A 189 -12.34 -5.03 -4.90
C LEU A 189 -11.00 -4.40 -5.24
N SER A 190 -10.96 -3.49 -6.22
CA SER A 190 -9.74 -2.74 -6.54
C SER A 190 -9.21 -1.97 -5.34
N GLY A 191 -10.08 -1.35 -4.55
CA GLY A 191 -9.69 -0.66 -3.32
C GLY A 191 -9.05 -1.59 -2.26
N ILE A 192 -9.56 -2.82 -2.11
CA ILE A 192 -8.94 -3.85 -1.26
C ILE A 192 -7.56 -4.23 -1.81
N VAL A 193 -7.46 -4.52 -3.11
CA VAL A 193 -6.21 -4.93 -3.75
C VAL A 193 -5.14 -3.85 -3.59
N LEU A 194 -5.46 -2.58 -3.86
CA LEU A 194 -4.55 -1.45 -3.67
C LEU A 194 -4.08 -1.31 -2.22
N SER A 195 -4.99 -1.50 -1.25
CA SER A 195 -4.66 -1.47 0.18
C SER A 195 -3.70 -2.62 0.56
N VAL A 196 -3.92 -3.82 0.02
CA VAL A 196 -3.04 -4.98 0.24
C VAL A 196 -1.66 -4.75 -0.38
N ILE A 197 -1.60 -4.19 -1.60
CA ILE A 197 -0.32 -3.82 -2.23
C ILE A 197 0.41 -2.77 -1.38
N ALA A 198 -0.28 -1.78 -0.82
CA ALA A 198 0.32 -0.78 0.07
C ALA A 198 0.88 -1.39 1.36
N MET A 199 0.12 -2.29 2.00
CA MET A 199 0.58 -3.03 3.19
C MET A 199 1.81 -3.89 2.87
N PHE A 200 1.76 -4.65 1.77
CA PHE A 200 2.88 -5.47 1.32
C PHE A 200 4.12 -4.61 1.06
N ARG A 201 3.95 -3.45 0.41
CA ARG A 201 5.05 -2.55 0.08
C ARG A 201 5.81 -2.05 1.31
N ILE A 202 5.12 -1.57 2.34
CA ILE A 202 5.80 -1.15 3.60
C ILE A 202 6.44 -2.35 4.30
N CYS A 203 5.73 -3.48 4.39
CA CYS A 203 6.29 -4.68 5.03
C CYS A 203 7.56 -5.16 4.35
N TYR A 204 7.58 -5.17 3.02
CA TYR A 204 8.71 -5.68 2.28
C TYR A 204 9.83 -4.64 2.21
N PHE A 205 9.56 -3.46 1.66
CA PHE A 205 10.62 -2.49 1.39
C PHE A 205 11.05 -1.74 2.64
N ASP A 206 10.13 -1.25 3.45
CA ASP A 206 10.48 -0.33 4.55
C ASP A 206 10.75 -1.07 5.87
N LEU A 207 10.21 -2.28 6.08
CA LEU A 207 10.51 -3.08 7.28
C LEU A 207 11.64 -4.08 7.08
N LEU A 208 11.73 -4.76 5.93
CA LEU A 208 12.66 -5.90 5.73
C LEU A 208 13.89 -5.57 4.88
N ILE A 209 13.76 -4.81 3.80
CA ILE A 209 14.90 -4.60 2.88
C ILE A 209 15.64 -3.29 3.17
N TYR A 210 14.91 -2.19 3.23
CA TYR A 210 15.47 -0.83 3.29
C TYR A 210 15.11 -0.13 4.60
N ASN A 211 15.08 -0.88 5.71
CA ASN A 211 14.83 -0.31 7.02
C ASN A 211 15.96 0.67 7.39
N PRO A 212 15.63 1.87 7.89
CA PRO A 212 16.63 2.85 8.36
C PRO A 212 17.66 2.33 9.37
N LEU A 213 17.37 1.23 10.08
CA LEU A 213 18.31 0.63 11.03
C LEU A 213 19.57 0.04 10.38
N TRP A 214 19.45 -0.52 9.18
CA TRP A 214 20.60 -1.10 8.45
C TRP A 214 20.91 -0.38 7.14
N SER A 215 19.95 0.38 6.61
CA SER A 215 20.16 1.20 5.41
C SER A 215 20.42 2.65 5.80
N SER A 216 21.54 3.21 5.36
CA SER A 216 21.84 4.64 5.56
C SER A 216 20.83 5.50 4.79
N GLN A 217 19.85 6.02 5.51
CA GLN A 217 18.76 6.83 4.96
C GLN A 217 18.46 7.98 5.91
N ALA A 218 18.30 9.18 5.35
CA ALA A 218 17.91 10.35 6.11
C ALA A 218 16.43 10.24 6.51
N VAL A 219 16.18 10.25 7.81
CA VAL A 219 14.84 10.16 8.39
C VAL A 219 14.24 11.55 8.63
N GLY A 220 15.08 12.57 8.66
CA GLY A 220 14.73 13.97 8.91
C GLY A 220 15.25 14.49 10.26
N LYS A 221 15.24 15.82 10.40
CA LYS A 221 15.82 16.52 11.56
C LYS A 221 14.88 16.61 12.76
N PHE A 222 13.57 16.66 12.53
CA PHE A 222 12.58 16.77 13.59
C PHE A 222 12.25 15.39 14.16
N LEU A 223 11.93 15.32 15.45
CA LEU A 223 11.61 14.05 16.13
C LEU A 223 10.19 13.56 15.85
N ILE A 224 9.22 14.46 15.74
CA ILE A 224 7.80 14.08 15.57
C ILE A 224 7.39 14.15 14.09
N PHE A 225 7.72 15.26 13.41
CA PHE A 225 7.43 15.47 11.99
C PHE A 225 8.60 15.01 11.12
N ASN A 226 8.82 13.70 11.11
CA ASN A 226 9.87 13.04 10.33
C ASN A 226 9.30 12.15 9.23
N ALA A 227 10.20 11.59 8.41
CA ALA A 227 9.84 10.58 7.43
C ALA A 227 9.32 9.29 8.09
N LEU A 228 9.63 8.98 9.36
CA LEU A 228 9.06 7.80 10.05
C LEU A 228 7.55 7.94 10.22
N LEU A 229 7.08 9.13 10.61
CA LEU A 229 5.65 9.40 10.77
C LEU A 229 4.93 9.28 9.43
N LEU A 230 5.55 9.75 8.34
CA LEU A 230 5.03 9.56 6.99
C LEU A 230 4.98 8.06 6.63
N THR A 231 6.09 7.34 6.78
CA THR A 231 6.24 5.96 6.26
C THR A 231 5.55 4.90 7.12
N TYR A 232 5.48 5.09 8.45
CA TYR A 232 4.87 4.12 9.37
C TYR A 232 3.65 4.69 10.10
N GLY A 233 3.67 5.97 10.49
CA GLY A 233 2.58 6.63 11.23
C GLY A 233 1.28 6.75 10.44
N LEU A 234 1.31 7.37 9.26
CA LEU A 234 0.12 7.55 8.44
C LEU A 234 -0.52 6.23 7.97
N PRO A 235 0.22 5.18 7.57
CA PRO A 235 -0.34 3.86 7.29
C PRO A 235 -1.16 3.24 8.42
N ILE A 236 -0.83 3.53 9.69
CA ILE A 236 -1.64 3.09 10.84
C ILE A 236 -3.03 3.76 10.78
N VAL A 237 -3.07 5.07 10.49
CA VAL A 237 -4.31 5.84 10.33
C VAL A 237 -5.14 5.32 9.15
N TRP A 238 -4.51 5.10 8.00
CA TRP A 238 -5.20 4.57 6.82
C TRP A 238 -5.75 3.17 7.06
N THR A 239 -4.98 2.29 7.70
CA THR A 239 -5.42 0.93 8.04
C THR A 239 -6.62 0.96 8.99
N SER A 240 -6.62 1.84 9.98
CA SER A 240 -7.78 2.03 10.88
C SER A 240 -9.07 2.37 10.10
N LYS A 241 -8.97 3.25 9.10
CA LYS A 241 -10.12 3.59 8.22
C LYS A 241 -10.52 2.42 7.33
N ILE A 242 -9.57 1.65 6.82
CA ILE A 242 -9.83 0.46 5.98
C ILE A 242 -10.51 -0.66 6.77
N ILE A 243 -10.24 -0.83 8.08
CA ILE A 243 -10.84 -1.90 8.89
C ILE A 243 -12.37 -1.84 8.92
N SER A 244 -12.95 -0.62 8.92
CA SER A 244 -14.41 -0.43 8.81
C SER A 244 -14.98 -0.94 7.47
N HIS A 245 -14.10 -1.15 6.48
CA HIS A 245 -14.43 -1.65 5.16
C HIS A 245 -14.38 -3.17 5.03
N ILE A 246 -13.73 -3.86 5.96
CA ILE A 246 -13.50 -5.30 5.92
C ILE A 246 -14.67 -6.05 6.57
N LYS A 247 -15.21 -7.06 5.87
CA LYS A 247 -16.28 -7.93 6.43
C LYS A 247 -15.72 -9.16 7.17
N LYS A 248 -14.67 -9.78 6.63
CA LYS A 248 -14.09 -11.02 7.18
C LYS A 248 -13.31 -10.75 8.48
N VAL A 249 -13.60 -11.51 9.53
CA VAL A 249 -12.98 -11.36 10.86
C VAL A 249 -11.46 -11.57 10.81
N GLU A 250 -11.00 -12.58 10.07
CA GLU A 250 -9.56 -12.87 9.88
C GLU A 250 -8.79 -11.68 9.32
N TRP A 251 -9.36 -11.02 8.30
CA TRP A 251 -8.74 -9.87 7.65
C TRP A 251 -8.66 -8.65 8.56
N LYS A 252 -9.66 -8.47 9.45
CA LYS A 252 -9.58 -7.46 10.52
C LYS A 252 -8.46 -7.78 11.50
N ARG A 253 -8.33 -9.06 11.91
CA ARG A 253 -7.25 -9.50 12.80
C ARG A 253 -5.87 -9.20 12.19
N TYR A 254 -5.64 -9.55 10.93
CA TYR A 254 -4.38 -9.23 10.25
C TYR A 254 -4.11 -7.72 10.18
N SER A 255 -5.15 -6.91 9.95
CA SER A 255 -5.01 -5.43 9.94
C SER A 255 -4.63 -4.87 11.31
N TYR A 256 -5.20 -5.40 12.40
CA TYR A 256 -4.79 -5.01 13.76
C TYR A 256 -3.35 -5.44 14.09
N ILE A 257 -2.94 -6.63 13.67
CA ILE A 257 -1.55 -7.10 13.84
C ILE A 257 -0.59 -6.17 13.07
N PHE A 258 -0.94 -5.82 11.83
CA PHE A 258 -0.17 -4.88 11.02
C PHE A 258 -0.04 -3.51 11.70
N MET A 259 -1.14 -2.95 12.22
CA MET A 259 -1.11 -1.67 12.95
C MET A 259 -0.26 -1.74 14.22
N LEU A 260 -0.34 -2.83 14.98
CA LEU A 260 0.47 -3.03 16.19
C LEU A 260 1.96 -3.08 15.84
N LEU A 261 2.30 -3.85 14.80
CA LEU A 261 3.67 -3.99 14.32
C LEU A 261 4.23 -2.63 13.88
N LEU A 262 3.49 -1.89 13.04
CA LEU A 262 3.92 -0.56 12.60
C LEU A 262 4.06 0.43 13.76
N SER A 263 3.15 0.39 14.73
CA SER A 263 3.20 1.28 15.90
C SER A 263 4.42 0.96 16.76
N PHE A 264 4.71 -0.33 16.99
CA PHE A 264 5.87 -0.77 17.75
C PHE A 264 7.19 -0.40 17.06
N VAL A 265 7.28 -0.61 15.74
CA VAL A 265 8.44 -0.21 14.95
C VAL A 265 8.60 1.31 14.95
N LEU A 266 7.53 2.07 14.73
CA LEU A 266 7.56 3.53 14.75
C LEU A 266 8.10 4.05 16.09
N VAL A 267 7.57 3.57 17.21
CA VAL A 267 8.02 3.97 18.54
C VAL A 267 9.49 3.63 18.74
N SER A 268 9.92 2.42 18.35
CA SER A 268 11.32 1.99 18.47
C SER A 268 12.27 2.85 17.63
N LEU A 269 11.93 3.12 16.36
CA LEU A 269 12.75 3.96 15.49
C LEU A 269 12.82 5.42 15.96
N ASN A 270 11.78 5.94 16.61
CA ASN A 270 11.84 7.27 17.22
C ASN A 270 12.82 7.30 18.40
N VAL A 271 12.90 6.23 19.22
CA VAL A 271 13.94 6.12 20.26
C VAL A 271 15.32 6.16 19.62
N GLN A 272 15.56 5.33 18.59
CA GLN A 272 16.84 5.33 17.86
C GLN A 272 17.19 6.74 17.34
N GLN A 273 16.20 7.47 16.79
CA GLN A 273 16.39 8.82 16.25
C GLN A 273 16.76 9.84 17.34
N MET A 274 16.20 9.71 18.54
CA MET A 274 16.54 10.58 19.67
C MET A 274 18.03 10.50 20.04
N PHE A 275 18.65 9.33 19.91
CA PHE A 275 20.07 9.13 20.23
C PHE A 275 21.00 9.37 19.04
N HIS A 276 20.63 8.92 17.85
CA HIS A 276 21.52 8.90 16.69
C HIS A 276 21.34 10.08 15.73
N GLY A 277 20.23 10.79 15.84
CA GLY A 277 19.84 11.91 14.98
C GLY A 277 19.24 11.46 13.66
N GLU A 278 19.60 12.13 12.56
CA GLU A 278 18.97 11.96 11.24
C GLU A 278 19.22 10.60 10.57
N TYR A 279 20.34 9.95 10.89
CA TYR A 279 20.75 8.65 10.35
C TYR A 279 20.79 7.61 11.46
N LEU A 280 20.00 6.54 11.30
CA LEU A 280 19.75 5.54 12.34
C LEU A 280 20.70 4.35 12.30
N ASN A 281 21.55 4.25 11.28
CA ASN A 281 22.41 3.09 11.02
C ASN A 281 23.76 3.12 11.75
N LYS A 282 23.87 3.91 12.84
CA LYS A 282 25.07 3.96 13.67
C LYS A 282 25.05 2.80 14.66
N TYR A 283 26.21 2.20 14.91
CA TYR A 283 26.34 0.98 15.72
C TYR A 283 26.68 1.22 17.19
N GLU A 284 26.85 2.47 17.61
CA GLU A 284 27.21 2.83 18.98
C GLU A 284 25.97 2.91 19.86
N ILE A 285 25.60 1.77 20.47
CA ILE A 285 24.45 1.71 21.37
C ILE A 285 24.90 2.05 22.80
N SER A 286 24.34 3.11 23.38
CA SER A 286 24.59 3.50 24.77
C SER A 286 23.68 2.73 25.74
N ASN A 287 24.15 2.46 26.96
CA ASN A 287 23.30 1.84 28.01
C ASN A 287 22.03 2.67 28.28
N PHE A 288 22.13 3.99 28.20
CA PHE A 288 20.97 4.87 28.38
C PHE A 288 19.94 4.70 27.26
N GLU A 289 20.38 4.40 26.03
CA GLU A 289 19.50 4.09 24.92
C GLU A 289 18.77 2.75 25.13
N ILE A 290 19.49 1.72 25.57
CA ILE A 290 18.92 0.39 25.86
C ILE A 290 17.79 0.47 26.89
N TYR A 291 18.00 1.23 27.98
CA TYR A 291 16.98 1.45 29.00
C TYR A 291 15.81 2.31 28.49
N SER A 292 16.09 3.30 27.63
CA SER A 292 15.06 4.14 27.01
C SER A 292 14.09 3.31 26.17
N TYR A 293 14.57 2.30 25.44
CA TYR A 293 13.70 1.34 24.75
C TYR A 293 12.74 0.64 25.70
N SER A 294 13.24 0.11 26.83
CA SER A 294 12.43 -0.61 27.81
C SER A 294 11.35 0.29 28.42
N ILE A 295 11.70 1.52 28.80
CA ILE A 295 10.76 2.51 29.35
C ILE A 295 9.68 2.86 28.32
N ILE A 296 10.09 3.16 27.09
CA ILE A 296 9.17 3.62 26.05
C ILE A 296 8.24 2.48 25.59
N TRP A 297 8.72 1.24 25.50
CA TRP A 297 7.86 0.09 25.21
C TRP A 297 6.83 -0.17 26.31
N LEU A 298 7.22 0.03 27.58
CA LEU A 298 6.29 -0.09 28.71
C LEU A 298 5.20 0.99 28.65
N ILE A 299 5.59 2.25 28.44
CA ILE A 299 4.66 3.37 28.27
C ILE A 299 3.72 3.10 27.09
N PHE A 300 4.25 2.64 25.96
CA PHE A 300 3.46 2.27 24.79
C PHE A 300 2.44 1.17 25.10
N GLY A 301 2.85 0.12 25.84
CA GLY A 301 1.95 -0.93 26.32
C GLY A 301 0.83 -0.40 27.23
N ILE A 302 1.14 0.49 28.17
CA ILE A 302 0.16 1.12 29.05
C ILE A 302 -0.83 1.97 28.25
N ILE A 303 -0.36 2.79 27.31
CA ILE A 303 -1.21 3.61 26.44
C ILE A 303 -2.15 2.72 25.62
N LEU A 304 -1.66 1.62 25.06
CA LEU A 304 -2.50 0.66 24.35
C LEU A 304 -3.55 0.02 25.26
N LEU A 305 -3.20 -0.30 26.51
CA LEU A 305 -4.14 -0.87 27.48
C LEU A 305 -5.26 0.12 27.81
N LEU A 306 -4.91 1.37 28.12
CA LEU A 306 -5.88 2.43 28.40
C LEU A 306 -6.79 2.68 27.19
N PHE A 307 -6.22 2.78 26.00
CA PHE A 307 -6.97 2.97 24.76
C PHE A 307 -7.90 1.77 24.46
N GLY A 308 -7.41 0.55 24.66
CA GLY A 308 -8.20 -0.68 24.50
C GLY A 308 -9.33 -0.81 25.53
N ALA A 309 -9.12 -0.32 26.75
CA ALA A 309 -10.14 -0.26 27.79
C ALA A 309 -11.22 0.79 27.45
N LEU A 310 -10.83 1.99 27.03
CA LEU A 310 -11.75 3.06 26.63
C LEU A 310 -12.60 2.66 25.42
N GLN A 311 -12.01 1.99 24.42
CA GLN A 311 -12.74 1.51 23.24
C GLN A 311 -13.48 0.19 23.45
N GLN A 312 -13.37 -0.44 24.63
CA GLN A 312 -13.90 -1.77 24.91
C GLN A 312 -13.47 -2.83 23.86
N ASN A 313 -12.31 -2.64 23.23
CA ASN A 313 -11.84 -3.49 22.13
C ASN A 313 -10.88 -4.56 22.66
N GLN A 314 -11.35 -5.81 22.68
CA GLN A 314 -10.58 -6.94 23.19
C GLN A 314 -9.25 -7.16 22.44
N SER A 315 -9.21 -6.92 21.12
CA SER A 315 -7.99 -7.12 20.33
C SER A 315 -6.87 -6.16 20.73
N ILE A 316 -7.21 -4.89 21.03
CA ILE A 316 -6.24 -3.88 21.46
C ILE A 316 -5.72 -4.20 22.87
N ARG A 317 -6.59 -4.68 23.78
CA ARG A 317 -6.17 -5.12 25.12
C ARG A 317 -5.21 -6.31 25.04
N ILE A 318 -5.50 -7.30 24.21
CA ILE A 318 -4.59 -8.44 24.00
C ILE A 318 -3.25 -7.95 23.43
N ALA A 319 -3.27 -7.06 22.45
CA ALA A 319 -2.06 -6.45 21.90
C ALA A 319 -1.23 -5.72 22.97
N SER A 320 -1.87 -4.97 23.88
CA SER A 320 -1.20 -4.29 24.99
C SER A 320 -0.52 -5.28 25.94
N LEU A 321 -1.19 -6.40 26.26
CA LEU A 321 -0.64 -7.44 27.13
C LEU A 321 0.58 -8.09 26.49
N VAL A 322 0.53 -8.38 25.19
CA VAL A 322 1.68 -8.93 24.45
C VAL A 322 2.87 -7.98 24.51
N VAL A 323 2.66 -6.68 24.26
CA VAL A 323 3.74 -5.67 24.34
C VAL A 323 4.32 -5.58 25.76
N MET A 324 3.48 -5.57 26.79
CA MET A 324 3.94 -5.52 28.18
C MET A 324 4.73 -6.78 28.57
N ILE A 325 4.26 -7.97 28.20
CA ILE A 325 4.99 -9.24 28.43
C ILE A 325 6.34 -9.21 27.72
N LEU A 326 6.39 -8.78 26.47
CA LEU A 326 7.64 -8.63 25.71
C LEU A 326 8.60 -7.66 26.38
N THR A 327 8.10 -6.52 26.85
CA THR A 327 8.91 -5.48 27.52
C THR A 327 9.48 -5.99 28.83
N VAL A 328 8.62 -6.57 29.67
CA VAL A 328 9.01 -7.14 30.96
C VAL A 328 10.01 -8.28 30.75
N GLY A 329 9.75 -9.17 29.79
CA GLY A 329 10.68 -10.22 29.39
C GLY A 329 12.04 -9.68 28.95
N LYS A 330 12.08 -8.63 28.13
CA LYS A 330 13.32 -7.96 27.72
C LYS A 330 14.08 -7.39 28.92
N VAL A 331 13.39 -6.68 29.81
CA VAL A 331 14.00 -6.10 31.03
C VAL A 331 14.62 -7.20 31.89
N PHE A 332 13.93 -8.32 32.09
CA PHE A 332 14.48 -9.42 32.89
C PHE A 332 15.61 -10.19 32.19
N LEU A 333 15.54 -10.40 30.87
CA LEU A 333 16.56 -11.15 30.14
C LEU A 333 17.82 -10.33 29.87
N TYR A 334 17.67 -9.03 29.63
CA TYR A 334 18.77 -8.15 29.24
C TYR A 334 19.21 -7.27 30.41
N ASP A 335 18.31 -6.45 30.95
CA ASP A 335 18.65 -5.45 31.98
C ASP A 335 18.97 -6.13 33.34
N ALA A 336 18.28 -7.22 33.70
CA ALA A 336 18.60 -8.00 34.91
C ALA A 336 19.72 -9.04 34.70
N SER A 337 20.26 -9.18 33.48
CA SER A 337 21.46 -9.98 33.25
C SER A 337 22.73 -9.25 33.69
N GLU A 338 22.72 -7.91 33.66
CA GLU A 338 23.79 -7.07 34.24
C GLU A 338 23.79 -7.11 35.77
N LEU A 339 22.67 -7.44 36.40
CA LEU A 339 22.57 -7.62 37.86
C LEU A 339 23.17 -8.98 38.27
N THR A 340 24.18 -8.96 39.14
CA THR A 340 24.85 -10.16 39.67
C THR A 340 23.91 -11.04 40.52
N GLY A 341 23.86 -12.34 40.21
CA GLY A 341 23.48 -13.46 41.09
C GLY A 341 22.10 -13.38 41.78
N LEU A 342 22.04 -12.71 42.93
CA LEU A 342 20.93 -12.80 43.89
C LEU A 342 19.67 -12.05 43.43
N LEU A 343 19.83 -10.85 42.85
CA LEU A 343 18.71 -10.01 42.39
C LEU A 343 17.96 -10.62 41.18
N ARG A 344 18.67 -11.41 40.37
CA ARG A 344 18.08 -12.16 39.25
C ARG A 344 17.11 -13.23 39.77
N VAL A 345 17.49 -13.95 40.81
CA VAL A 345 16.64 -15.00 41.42
C VAL A 345 15.39 -14.38 42.06
N PHE A 346 15.54 -13.29 42.82
CA PHE A 346 14.40 -12.58 43.43
C PHE A 346 13.43 -11.99 42.40
N SER A 347 13.95 -11.51 41.27
CA SER A 347 13.16 -11.01 40.15
C SER A 347 12.28 -12.09 39.52
N PHE A 348 12.83 -13.28 39.25
CA PHE A 348 12.04 -14.43 38.79
C PHE A 348 11.04 -14.92 39.84
N PHE A 349 11.40 -14.86 41.12
CA PHE A 349 10.51 -15.18 42.23
C PHE A 349 9.33 -14.22 42.33
N GLY A 350 9.57 -12.91 42.17
CA GLY A 350 8.54 -11.88 42.17
C GLY A 350 7.57 -12.00 41.00
N LEU A 351 8.07 -12.34 39.81
CA LEU A 351 7.24 -12.67 38.64
C LEU A 351 6.38 -13.91 38.90
N GLY A 352 6.96 -14.97 39.46
CA GLY A 352 6.24 -16.20 39.82
C GLY A 352 5.14 -15.94 40.84
N LEU A 353 5.42 -15.12 41.86
CA LEU A 353 4.45 -14.71 42.88
C LEU A 353 3.33 -13.84 42.31
N SER A 354 3.64 -12.90 41.40
CA SER A 354 2.64 -12.04 40.76
C SER A 354 1.70 -12.86 39.86
N TRP A 355 2.24 -13.82 39.10
CA TRP A 355 1.44 -14.74 38.28
C TRP A 355 0.55 -15.64 39.16
N PHE A 356 1.11 -16.19 40.24
CA PHE A 356 0.37 -17.02 41.19
C PHE A 356 -0.75 -16.22 41.88
N TYR A 357 -0.48 -14.97 42.25
CA TYR A 357 -1.45 -14.05 42.84
C TYR A 357 -2.58 -13.70 41.85
N ALA A 358 -2.23 -13.37 40.60
CA ALA A 358 -3.22 -13.12 39.54
C ALA A 358 -4.11 -14.35 39.33
N GLN A 359 -3.52 -15.55 39.29
CA GLN A 359 -4.29 -16.79 39.15
C GLN A 359 -5.21 -17.05 40.34
N PHE A 360 -4.81 -16.67 41.56
CA PHE A 360 -5.64 -16.84 42.76
C PHE A 360 -6.81 -15.84 42.84
N VAL A 361 -6.58 -14.60 42.40
CA VAL A 361 -7.60 -13.53 42.43
C VAL A 361 -8.60 -13.67 41.28
N PHE A 362 -8.14 -13.92 40.06
CA PHE A 362 -9.04 -14.00 38.89
C PHE A 362 -9.83 -15.32 38.81
N ARG A 363 -9.41 -16.38 39.50
CA ARG A 363 -10.11 -17.68 39.52
C ARG A 363 -11.32 -17.70 40.46
N LYS A 364 -11.54 -16.66 41.27
CA LYS A 364 -12.72 -16.53 42.16
C LYS A 364 -13.93 -15.83 41.54
N CYS A 365 -13.83 -15.31 40.32
CA CYS A 365 -14.93 -14.62 39.63
C CYS A 365 -15.72 -15.47 38.63
N GLU A 366 -15.40 -16.77 38.49
CA GLU A 366 -16.30 -17.75 37.86
C GLU A 366 -17.07 -18.49 38.95
N LYS A 367 -18.19 -17.91 39.37
CA LYS A 367 -19.32 -18.63 39.96
C LYS A 367 -20.61 -18.08 39.42
#